data_AF-A0A5D6Y8J1-F1
#
_entry.id   AF-A0A5D6Y8J1-F1
#
_cell.length_a   1.000
_cell.length_b   1.000
_cell.length_c   1.000
_cell.angle_alpha   90.00
_cell.angle_beta   90.00
_cell.angle_gamma   90.00
#
_symmetry.space_group_name_H-M   'P 1'
#
loop_
_entity.id
_entity.type
_entity.pdbx_description
1 polymer ?
#
loop_
_entity_poly.entity_id
_entity_poly.type
_entity_poly.pdbx_seq_one_letter_code
_entity_poly.pdbx_strand_id
1 'polypeptide(L)'
;MSQVAQMTDNMPGGDANTAATEAAPEIVSEFPAPPAFFVLYRDGADSGPPPPAPLTPTYHMFGTPYSTLDAVPDLLPQPGRKLYAPEGAASSAASSASGSPSSAAGAAGGAQPVEPHEDERVDYKAQMKNDKLDDLELLFLNMHNLINAFRPHQARETIIEMLKAQIQERRDAAQDIRRTIDESRKAVELVHADLHEAPEDASREDTSDRARETRQMQEDFFSALDAALEG
;
A
#
# COMPACT_ATOMS: atom_id res chain seq x y z
N MET A 1 3.33 -21.04 -94.45
CA MET A 1 1.94 -21.57 -94.32
C MET A 1 1.38 -21.01 -93.02
N SER A 2 0.16 -20.49 -92.85
CA SER A 2 -0.86 -19.87 -93.71
C SER A 2 -2.21 -20.05 -92.99
N GLN A 3 -2.76 -18.96 -92.41
CA GLN A 3 -4.19 -18.82 -91.99
C GLN A 3 -4.64 -19.74 -90.81
N VAL A 4 -5.69 -19.49 -90.01
CA VAL A 4 -6.73 -18.42 -89.83
C VAL A 4 -6.72 -18.04 -88.32
N ALA A 5 -6.94 -16.81 -87.79
CA ALA A 5 -7.45 -15.50 -88.26
C ALA A 5 -8.95 -15.15 -87.97
N GLN A 6 -9.36 -15.13 -86.69
CA GLN A 6 -10.54 -14.43 -86.15
C GLN A 6 -10.13 -13.80 -84.78
N MET A 7 -10.24 -12.52 -84.44
CA MET A 7 -10.84 -11.32 -85.05
C MET A 7 -12.36 -11.13 -84.88
N THR A 8 -12.76 -10.51 -83.76
CA THR A 8 -14.03 -9.79 -83.58
C THR A 8 -13.79 -8.52 -82.76
N ASP A 9 -13.94 -7.34 -83.37
CA ASP A 9 -13.93 -6.04 -82.69
C ASP A 9 -15.13 -5.86 -81.76
N ASN A 10 -14.96 -5.14 -80.63
CA ASN A 10 -15.70 -3.88 -80.42
C ASN A 10 -15.16 -3.00 -79.27
N MET A 11 -15.30 -1.68 -79.46
CA MET A 11 -15.15 -0.54 -78.53
C MET A 11 -16.23 0.49 -78.96
N PRO A 12 -16.54 1.61 -78.26
CA PRO A 12 -16.18 2.09 -76.91
C PRO A 12 -17.44 2.53 -76.07
N GLY A 13 -17.25 3.34 -75.02
CA GLY A 13 -18.30 3.98 -74.18
C GLY A 13 -18.50 3.23 -72.84
N GLY A 14 -18.71 3.85 -71.68
CA GLY A 14 -19.38 5.12 -71.34
C GLY A 14 -20.59 4.77 -70.45
N ASP A 15 -20.87 5.35 -69.28
CA ASP A 15 -20.26 6.48 -68.56
C ASP A 15 -20.36 6.29 -67.03
N ALA A 16 -19.71 7.19 -66.29
CA ALA A 16 -20.01 7.62 -64.91
C ALA A 16 -20.56 6.59 -63.89
N ASN A 17 -19.72 6.25 -62.91
CA ASN A 17 -19.90 6.85 -61.58
C ASN A 17 -18.58 6.94 -60.80
N THR A 18 -17.91 8.09 -60.86
CA THR A 18 -16.72 8.38 -60.03
C THR A 18 -17.17 8.80 -58.63
N ALA A 19 -17.76 7.86 -57.89
CA ALA A 19 -18.13 8.02 -56.49
C ALA A 19 -16.85 7.93 -55.62
N ALA A 20 -16.13 9.04 -55.52
CA ALA A 20 -14.98 9.17 -54.64
C ALA A 20 -15.42 9.18 -53.16
N THR A 21 -15.51 8.00 -52.55
CA THR A 21 -15.37 7.88 -51.10
C THR A 21 -13.88 7.93 -50.80
N GLU A 22 -13.45 8.95 -50.06
CA GLU A 22 -12.03 9.11 -49.71
C GLU A 22 -11.52 7.89 -48.96
N ALA A 23 -10.39 7.33 -49.42
CA ALA A 23 -9.61 6.38 -48.62
C ALA A 23 -8.93 7.16 -47.49
N ALA A 24 -9.71 7.51 -46.47
CA ALA A 24 -9.19 7.95 -45.19
C ALA A 24 -8.13 6.93 -44.72
N PRO A 25 -6.98 7.37 -44.16
CA PRO A 25 -5.90 6.46 -43.82
C PRO A 25 -6.44 5.39 -42.87
N GLU A 26 -6.17 4.12 -43.18
CA GLU A 26 -6.43 3.02 -42.27
C GLU A 26 -5.46 3.18 -41.09
N ILE A 27 -5.90 3.88 -40.05
CA ILE A 27 -5.16 4.03 -38.80
C ILE A 27 -5.25 2.68 -38.09
N VAL A 28 -4.35 1.77 -38.49
CA VAL A 28 -4.12 0.50 -37.82
C VAL A 28 -3.67 0.81 -36.40
N SER A 29 -4.59 0.71 -35.45
CA SER A 29 -4.30 0.90 -34.03
C SER A 29 -3.23 -0.11 -33.60
N GLU A 30 -2.06 0.39 -33.21
CA GLU A 30 -0.97 -0.41 -32.64
C GLU A 30 -1.41 -1.10 -31.33
N PHE A 31 -2.43 -0.56 -30.68
CA PHE A 31 -3.07 -1.13 -29.50
C PHE A 31 -4.26 -2.03 -29.89
N PRO A 32 -4.42 -3.20 -29.26
CA PRO A 32 -5.59 -4.05 -29.49
C PRO A 32 -6.88 -3.34 -29.08
N ALA A 33 -7.99 -3.69 -29.74
CA ALA A 33 -9.32 -3.22 -29.37
C ALA A 33 -9.62 -3.52 -27.88
N PRO A 34 -10.38 -2.65 -27.17
CA PRO A 34 -10.69 -2.86 -25.77
C PRO A 34 -11.39 -4.22 -25.53
N PRO A 35 -11.15 -4.90 -24.40
CA PRO A 35 -11.73 -6.21 -24.13
C PRO A 35 -13.25 -6.23 -24.29
N ALA A 36 -13.79 -7.28 -24.92
CA ALA A 36 -15.22 -7.36 -25.30
C ALA A 36 -16.21 -7.19 -24.12
N PHE A 37 -15.77 -7.45 -22.88
CA PHE A 37 -16.56 -7.21 -21.68
C PHE A 37 -16.81 -5.71 -21.38
N PHE A 38 -16.11 -4.78 -22.05
CA PHE A 38 -16.32 -3.33 -21.91
C PHE A 38 -17.78 -2.92 -22.15
N VAL A 39 -18.48 -3.61 -23.07
CA VAL A 39 -19.90 -3.39 -23.42
C VAL A 39 -20.87 -3.74 -22.27
N LEU A 40 -20.39 -4.42 -21.23
CA LEU A 40 -21.18 -4.77 -20.04
C LEU A 40 -21.24 -3.66 -18.98
N TYR A 41 -20.35 -2.65 -19.07
CA TYR A 41 -20.41 -1.46 -18.22
C TYR A 41 -21.40 -0.44 -18.80
N ARG A 42 -22.18 0.20 -17.93
CA ARG A 42 -23.12 1.29 -18.24
C ARG A 42 -23.19 2.23 -17.04
N ASP A 43 -23.87 3.36 -17.18
CA ASP A 43 -24.05 4.30 -16.08
C ASP A 43 -24.97 3.73 -14.99
N GLY A 44 -24.39 3.37 -13.84
CA GLY A 44 -25.12 2.89 -12.67
C GLY A 44 -24.22 2.10 -11.70
N ALA A 45 -24.48 2.20 -10.40
CA ALA A 45 -23.66 1.54 -9.36
C ALA A 45 -23.65 0.00 -9.49
N ASP A 46 -24.75 -0.59 -9.96
CA ASP A 46 -24.92 -2.03 -10.15
C ASP A 46 -24.51 -2.52 -11.57
N SER A 47 -23.98 -1.64 -12.43
CA SER A 47 -23.78 -1.95 -13.85
C SER A 47 -22.36 -2.37 -14.21
N GLY A 48 -22.01 -3.61 -13.87
CA GLY A 48 -20.85 -4.30 -14.44
C GLY A 48 -20.97 -5.82 -14.27
N PRO A 49 -20.14 -6.61 -14.96
CA PRO A 49 -19.96 -8.00 -14.60
C PRO A 49 -19.37 -8.06 -13.18
N PRO A 50 -19.73 -9.06 -12.34
CA PRO A 50 -19.02 -9.27 -11.08
C PRO A 50 -17.53 -9.48 -11.36
N PRO A 51 -16.63 -9.06 -10.45
CA PRO A 51 -15.20 -9.23 -10.65
C PRO A 51 -14.88 -10.71 -10.93
N PRO A 52 -13.96 -11.00 -11.87
CA PRO A 52 -13.63 -12.38 -12.20
C PRO A 52 -13.15 -13.12 -10.94
N ALA A 53 -13.45 -14.41 -10.87
CA ALA A 53 -12.98 -15.25 -9.77
C ALA A 53 -11.45 -15.09 -9.59
N PRO A 54 -10.95 -15.07 -8.34
CA PRO A 54 -9.54 -14.84 -8.07
C PRO A 54 -8.70 -15.84 -8.87
N LEU A 55 -7.67 -15.34 -9.56
CA LEU A 55 -6.87 -16.16 -10.46
C LEU A 55 -6.29 -17.36 -9.72
N THR A 56 -6.18 -18.48 -10.43
CA THR A 56 -5.40 -19.64 -9.99
C THR A 56 -4.00 -19.20 -9.54
N PRO A 57 -3.38 -19.87 -8.56
CA PRO A 57 -2.19 -19.36 -7.89
C PRO A 57 -0.96 -19.17 -8.80
N THR A 58 -0.99 -19.67 -10.03
CA THR A 58 -0.04 -19.33 -11.10
C THR A 58 -0.77 -18.60 -12.24
N TYR A 59 -0.21 -17.48 -12.70
CA TYR A 59 -0.65 -16.73 -13.89
C TYR A 59 0.57 -16.29 -14.71
N HIS A 60 0.44 -16.17 -16.04
CA HIS A 60 1.56 -15.79 -16.91
C HIS A 60 1.44 -14.33 -17.36
N MET A 61 2.51 -13.55 -17.20
CA MET A 61 2.63 -12.20 -17.75
C MET A 61 3.88 -12.11 -18.63
N PHE A 62 3.71 -11.64 -19.86
CA PHE A 62 4.79 -11.51 -20.85
C PHE A 62 5.64 -12.79 -21.06
N GLY A 63 5.00 -13.96 -20.93
CA GLY A 63 5.63 -15.28 -21.04
C GLY A 63 6.21 -15.84 -19.72
N THR A 64 6.43 -15.00 -18.72
CA THR A 64 6.94 -15.42 -17.40
C THR A 64 5.80 -15.91 -16.50
N PRO A 65 5.92 -17.10 -15.86
CA PRO A 65 4.99 -17.53 -14.82
C PRO A 65 5.22 -16.74 -13.53
N TYR A 66 4.16 -16.13 -13.01
CA TYR A 66 4.09 -15.47 -11.71
C TYR A 66 3.19 -16.26 -10.76
N SER A 67 3.49 -16.16 -9.46
CA SER A 67 2.69 -16.74 -8.37
C SER A 67 1.90 -15.65 -7.65
N THR A 68 0.65 -15.93 -7.24
CA THR A 68 -0.08 -15.08 -6.29
C THR A 68 0.20 -15.45 -4.83
N LEU A 69 0.85 -16.60 -4.58
CA LEU A 69 1.40 -16.95 -3.28
C LEU A 69 2.76 -16.26 -3.12
N ASP A 70 2.87 -15.44 -2.07
CA ASP A 70 4.11 -14.78 -1.64
C ASP A 70 5.07 -15.80 -0.98
N ALA A 71 5.66 -16.66 -1.83
CA ALA A 71 6.71 -17.58 -1.47
C ALA A 71 8.01 -17.09 -2.13
N VAL A 72 8.97 -16.64 -1.34
CA VAL A 72 10.30 -16.27 -1.83
C VAL A 72 10.92 -17.49 -2.54
N PRO A 73 11.34 -17.37 -3.81
CA PRO A 73 12.07 -18.44 -4.49
C PRO A 73 13.36 -18.79 -3.74
N ASP A 74 13.52 -20.07 -3.43
CA ASP A 74 14.73 -20.59 -2.80
C ASP A 74 15.88 -20.62 -3.80
N LEU A 75 16.89 -19.79 -3.59
CA LEU A 75 18.04 -19.69 -4.51
C LEU A 75 18.99 -20.90 -4.41
N LEU A 76 18.78 -21.82 -3.47
CA LEU A 76 19.52 -23.08 -3.38
C LEU A 76 18.57 -24.30 -3.45
N PRO A 77 18.08 -24.69 -4.65
CA PRO A 77 17.28 -25.91 -4.82
C PRO A 77 18.01 -27.19 -4.39
N GLN A 78 19.35 -27.18 -4.38
CA GLN A 78 20.19 -28.31 -3.96
C GLN A 78 20.37 -28.32 -2.43
N PRO A 79 19.85 -29.32 -1.69
CA PRO A 79 19.89 -29.31 -0.22
C PRO A 79 21.31 -29.38 0.35
N GLY A 80 22.26 -29.98 -0.38
CA GLY A 80 23.67 -30.10 0.05
C GLY A 80 24.51 -28.82 -0.02
N ARG A 81 23.98 -27.71 -0.58
CA ARG A 81 24.69 -26.41 -0.66
C ARG A 81 24.20 -25.39 0.38
N LYS A 82 23.22 -25.73 1.23
CA LYS A 82 22.73 -24.84 2.30
C LYS A 82 23.64 -24.89 3.52
N LEU A 83 24.11 -23.73 3.96
CA LEU A 83 25.01 -23.55 5.10
C LEU A 83 24.27 -23.24 6.42
N TYR A 84 22.93 -23.28 6.41
CA TYR A 84 22.07 -22.95 7.53
C TYR A 84 21.02 -24.04 7.77
N ALA A 85 20.58 -24.20 9.02
CA ALA A 85 19.58 -25.20 9.37
C ALA A 85 18.20 -24.84 8.78
N PRO A 86 17.41 -25.81 8.30
CA PRO A 86 16.05 -25.55 7.84
C PRO A 86 15.15 -25.13 9.01
N GLU A 87 14.26 -24.17 8.74
CA GLU A 87 13.32 -23.63 9.72
C GLU A 87 12.41 -24.76 10.25
N GLY A 88 12.57 -25.09 11.54
CA GLY A 88 11.90 -26.22 12.20
C GLY A 88 12.83 -27.30 12.76
N ALA A 89 14.08 -27.43 12.29
CA ALA A 89 15.02 -28.44 12.84
C ALA A 89 15.62 -28.07 14.21
N ALA A 90 15.68 -26.78 14.53
CA ALA A 90 16.34 -26.26 15.73
C ALA A 90 15.68 -26.69 17.06
N SER A 91 14.43 -27.14 17.05
CA SER A 91 13.70 -27.56 18.26
C SER A 91 13.85 -29.05 18.60
N SER A 92 14.48 -29.86 17.74
CA SER A 92 14.58 -31.31 17.92
C SER A 92 15.97 -31.92 17.69
N ALA A 93 16.90 -31.21 17.02
CA ALA A 93 18.21 -31.75 16.63
C ALA A 93 19.32 -31.68 17.70
N ALA A 94 19.01 -31.36 18.95
CA ALA A 94 20.01 -31.08 20.01
C ALA A 94 20.75 -32.31 20.59
N SER A 95 20.52 -33.52 20.07
CA SER A 95 20.93 -34.78 20.72
C SER A 95 21.59 -35.84 19.81
N SER A 96 21.84 -35.57 18.52
CA SER A 96 22.49 -36.55 17.63
C SER A 96 23.21 -35.93 16.42
N ALA A 97 24.49 -35.56 16.60
CA ALA A 97 25.35 -35.02 15.53
C ALA A 97 26.79 -35.56 15.55
N SER A 98 26.99 -36.83 15.94
CA SER A 98 28.28 -37.53 15.86
C SER A 98 28.21 -38.67 14.85
N GLY A 99 28.38 -38.36 13.56
CA GLY A 99 28.25 -39.36 12.48
C GLY A 99 28.94 -38.94 11.18
N SER A 100 30.20 -39.31 11.01
CA SER A 100 30.91 -39.18 9.73
C SER A 100 30.38 -40.20 8.72
N PRO A 101 29.96 -39.81 7.50
CA PRO A 101 29.59 -40.75 6.45
C PRO A 101 30.85 -41.35 5.80
N SER A 102 31.22 -42.58 6.15
CA SER A 102 32.28 -43.32 5.48
C SER A 102 31.77 -44.04 4.23
N SER A 103 31.85 -43.39 3.07
CA SER A 103 31.47 -43.97 1.77
C SER A 103 32.69 -44.42 0.94
N ALA A 104 33.45 -45.39 1.45
CA ALA A 104 34.60 -45.98 0.77
C ALA A 104 34.28 -47.41 0.28
N ALA A 105 33.54 -47.52 -0.83
CA ALA A 105 33.10 -48.82 -1.36
C ALA A 105 33.08 -48.87 -2.90
N GLY A 106 33.97 -49.69 -3.47
CA GLY A 106 33.77 -50.35 -4.77
C GLY A 106 33.98 -49.55 -6.06
N ALA A 107 35.24 -49.41 -6.50
CA ALA A 107 35.56 -49.11 -7.90
C ALA A 107 36.94 -49.71 -8.30
N ALA A 108 37.01 -51.02 -8.50
CA ALA A 108 38.17 -51.66 -9.11
C ALA A 108 37.99 -51.66 -10.64
N GLY A 109 38.75 -50.80 -11.34
CA GLY A 109 38.70 -50.63 -12.80
C GLY A 109 40.10 -50.52 -13.39
N GLY A 110 40.33 -51.15 -14.54
CA GLY A 110 41.67 -51.41 -15.08
C GLY A 110 42.49 -50.15 -15.37
N ALA A 111 43.73 -50.12 -14.87
CA ALA A 111 44.73 -49.14 -15.25
C ALA A 111 45.20 -49.40 -16.70
N GLN A 112 44.72 -48.59 -17.64
CA GLN A 112 45.40 -48.42 -18.93
C GLN A 112 46.47 -47.33 -18.79
N PRO A 113 47.64 -47.46 -19.42
CA PRO A 113 48.62 -46.38 -19.48
C PRO A 113 48.07 -45.25 -20.35
N VAL A 114 47.83 -44.09 -19.75
CA VAL A 114 47.46 -42.88 -20.49
C VAL A 114 48.75 -42.20 -20.94
N GLU A 115 48.96 -42.14 -22.24
CA GLU A 115 50.04 -41.37 -22.87
C GLU A 115 50.00 -39.90 -22.40
N PRO A 116 51.14 -39.27 -22.09
CA PRO A 116 51.18 -37.88 -21.65
C PRO A 116 50.87 -36.96 -22.84
N HIS A 117 49.60 -36.57 -22.99
CA HIS A 117 49.20 -35.60 -24.01
C HIS A 117 49.65 -34.20 -23.57
N GLU A 118 50.85 -33.78 -24.02
CA GLU A 118 51.53 -32.53 -23.65
C GLU A 118 50.85 -31.25 -24.22
N ASP A 119 49.54 -31.07 -24.05
CA ASP A 119 48.84 -29.91 -24.63
C ASP A 119 47.64 -29.39 -23.83
N GLU A 120 47.75 -29.36 -22.50
CA GLU A 120 47.01 -28.35 -21.73
C GLU A 120 47.83 -27.79 -20.56
N ARG A 121 48.30 -26.54 -20.72
CA ARG A 121 48.75 -25.70 -19.60
C ARG A 121 47.52 -25.19 -18.84
N VAL A 122 46.87 -26.11 -18.14
CA VAL A 122 45.78 -25.81 -17.20
C VAL A 122 46.29 -24.77 -16.21
N ASP A 123 45.78 -23.53 -16.29
CA ASP A 123 46.10 -22.52 -15.28
C ASP A 123 45.36 -22.87 -13.99
N TYR A 124 45.99 -23.72 -13.20
CA TYR A 124 45.58 -24.11 -11.86
C TYR A 124 45.33 -22.88 -10.95
N LYS A 125 45.95 -21.73 -11.23
CA LYS A 125 45.73 -20.47 -10.51
C LYS A 125 44.53 -19.68 -11.07
N ALA A 126 44.02 -20.00 -12.25
CA ALA A 126 42.71 -19.58 -12.74
C ALA A 126 41.61 -20.51 -12.22
N GLN A 127 41.79 -21.83 -12.26
CA GLN A 127 40.85 -22.79 -11.64
C GLN A 127 40.66 -22.49 -10.15
N MET A 128 41.75 -22.39 -9.37
CA MET A 128 41.71 -22.02 -7.94
C MET A 128 41.29 -20.57 -7.65
N LYS A 129 40.90 -19.79 -8.66
CA LYS A 129 40.12 -18.55 -8.51
C LYS A 129 38.65 -18.79 -8.81
N ASN A 130 38.32 -19.53 -9.87
CA ASN A 130 36.96 -19.92 -10.22
C ASN A 130 36.31 -20.69 -9.06
N ASP A 131 36.99 -21.71 -8.51
CA ASP A 131 36.55 -22.46 -7.33
C ASP A 131 36.18 -21.51 -6.15
N LYS A 132 36.93 -20.42 -5.98
CA LYS A 132 36.71 -19.41 -4.93
C LYS A 132 35.64 -18.38 -5.29
N LEU A 133 35.39 -18.16 -6.57
CA LEU A 133 34.25 -17.36 -7.04
C LEU A 133 32.96 -18.16 -6.86
N ASP A 134 32.98 -19.47 -7.11
CA ASP A 134 31.87 -20.40 -6.87
C ASP A 134 31.56 -20.53 -5.35
N ASP A 135 32.59 -20.54 -4.49
CA ASP A 135 32.44 -20.46 -3.02
C ASP A 135 31.89 -19.10 -2.56
N LEU A 136 32.30 -18.00 -3.19
CA LEU A 136 31.79 -16.65 -2.88
C LEU A 136 30.34 -16.47 -3.37
N GLU A 137 30.01 -16.95 -4.57
CA GLU A 137 28.63 -17.03 -5.06
C GLU A 137 27.78 -17.86 -4.10
N LEU A 138 28.26 -19.03 -3.69
CA LEU A 138 27.59 -19.88 -2.72
C LEU A 138 27.33 -19.16 -1.38
N LEU A 139 28.30 -18.37 -0.89
CA LEU A 139 28.13 -17.54 0.30
C LEU A 139 27.08 -16.44 0.08
N PHE A 140 27.10 -15.75 -1.07
CA PHE A 140 26.12 -14.72 -1.41
C PHE A 140 24.69 -15.27 -1.53
N LEU A 141 24.50 -16.42 -2.18
CA LEU A 141 23.19 -17.08 -2.28
C LEU A 141 22.68 -17.51 -0.89
N ASN A 142 23.55 -18.08 -0.03
CA ASN A 142 23.17 -18.45 1.34
C ASN A 142 22.79 -17.21 2.18
N MET A 143 23.56 -16.11 2.09
CA MET A 143 23.22 -14.85 2.76
C MET A 143 21.90 -14.26 2.24
N HIS A 144 21.66 -14.29 0.92
CA HIS A 144 20.44 -13.78 0.32
C HIS A 144 19.21 -14.59 0.78
N ASN A 145 19.30 -15.92 0.81
CA ASN A 145 18.26 -16.77 1.38
C ASN A 145 17.97 -16.45 2.86
N LEU A 146 19.00 -16.24 3.68
CA LEU A 146 18.83 -15.87 5.10
C LEU A 146 18.18 -14.49 5.28
N ILE A 147 18.58 -13.50 4.47
CA ILE A 147 17.95 -12.17 4.45
C ILE A 147 16.47 -12.28 4.04
N ASN A 148 16.15 -13.15 3.09
CA ASN A 148 14.78 -13.36 2.65
C ASN A 148 13.93 -14.09 3.68
N ALA A 149 14.47 -15.10 4.37
CA ALA A 149 13.80 -15.75 5.51
C ALA A 149 13.51 -14.77 6.66
N PHE A 150 14.28 -13.68 6.80
CA PHE A 150 14.02 -12.63 7.78
C PHE A 150 12.92 -11.62 7.37
N ARG A 151 12.51 -11.56 6.09
CA ARG A 151 11.50 -10.59 5.61
C ARG A 151 10.16 -10.66 6.36
N PRO A 152 9.58 -11.83 6.64
CA PRO A 152 8.32 -11.91 7.39
C PRO A 152 8.47 -11.43 8.83
N HIS A 153 9.66 -11.56 9.44
CA HIS A 153 9.96 -11.00 10.75
C HIS A 153 10.09 -9.47 10.69
N GLN A 154 10.83 -8.96 9.71
CA GLN A 154 11.00 -7.52 9.49
C GLN A 154 9.64 -6.82 9.32
N ALA A 155 8.77 -7.36 8.46
CA ALA A 155 7.43 -6.82 8.21
C ALA A 155 6.55 -6.81 9.48
N ARG A 156 6.61 -7.86 10.31
CA ARG A 156 5.87 -7.91 11.58
C ARG A 156 6.32 -6.81 12.56
N GLU A 157 7.62 -6.60 12.72
CA GLU A 157 8.12 -5.55 13.62
C GLU A 157 7.76 -4.15 13.13
N THR A 158 7.86 -3.87 11.82
CA THR A 158 7.40 -2.60 11.24
C THR A 158 5.91 -2.36 11.47
N ILE A 159 5.06 -3.38 11.30
CA ILE A 159 3.62 -3.28 11.59
C ILE A 159 3.38 -3.02 13.10
N ILE A 160 4.09 -3.73 13.97
CA ILE A 160 4.01 -3.54 15.43
C ILE A 160 4.43 -2.12 15.83
N GLU A 161 5.46 -1.55 15.21
CA GLU A 161 5.91 -0.17 15.43
C GLU A 161 4.86 0.86 14.95
N MET A 162 4.30 0.67 13.76
CA MET A 162 3.19 1.50 13.25
C MET A 162 1.97 1.47 14.19
N LEU A 163 1.58 0.30 14.70
CA LEU A 163 0.46 0.20 15.65
C LEU A 163 0.79 0.84 17.00
N LYS A 164 2.02 0.71 17.50
CA LYS A 164 2.48 1.42 18.72
C LYS A 164 2.35 2.94 18.55
N ALA A 165 2.79 3.48 17.41
CA ALA A 165 2.67 4.90 17.11
C ALA A 165 1.20 5.37 17.05
N GLN A 166 0.32 4.67 16.32
CA GLN A 166 -1.12 4.98 16.25
C GLN A 166 -1.82 4.90 17.62
N ILE A 167 -1.43 3.95 18.48
CA ILE A 167 -1.97 3.83 19.84
C ILE A 167 -1.50 5.00 20.72
N GLN A 168 -0.26 5.49 20.52
CA GLN A 168 0.28 6.62 21.26
C GLN A 168 -0.39 7.94 20.84
N GLU A 169 -0.45 8.23 19.53
CA GLU A 169 -1.17 9.38 18.95
C GLU A 169 -2.61 9.49 19.48
N ARG A 170 -3.35 8.37 19.49
CA ARG A 170 -4.72 8.30 20.02
C ARG A 170 -4.82 8.52 21.53
N ARG A 171 -3.77 8.18 22.30
CA ARG A 171 -3.71 8.45 23.74
C ARG A 171 -3.42 9.91 24.02
N ASP A 172 -2.53 10.52 23.26
CA ASP A 172 -2.12 11.90 23.45
C ASP A 172 -3.27 12.85 23.06
N ALA A 173 -3.92 12.61 21.91
CA ALA A 173 -5.16 13.31 21.55
C ALA A 173 -6.28 13.13 22.59
N ALA A 174 -6.40 11.95 23.22
CA ALA A 174 -7.37 11.73 24.29
C ALA A 174 -6.98 12.41 25.62
N GLN A 175 -5.69 12.68 25.86
CA GLN A 175 -5.25 13.50 26.99
C GLN A 175 -5.51 14.99 26.73
N ASP A 176 -5.27 15.49 25.52
CA ASP A 176 -5.58 16.88 25.15
C ASP A 176 -7.08 17.18 25.21
N ILE A 177 -7.94 16.24 24.77
CA ILE A 177 -9.40 16.36 24.93
C ILE A 177 -9.79 16.40 26.41
N ARG A 178 -9.18 15.58 27.28
CA ARG A 178 -9.44 15.63 28.73
C ARG A 178 -8.96 16.94 29.35
N ARG A 179 -7.77 17.40 29.00
CA ARG A 179 -7.19 18.66 29.48
C ARG A 179 -8.09 19.85 29.11
N THR A 180 -8.52 19.93 27.85
CA THR A 180 -9.40 21.01 27.39
C THR A 180 -10.78 20.95 28.03
N ILE A 181 -11.32 19.76 28.33
CA ILE A 181 -12.52 19.59 29.16
C ILE A 181 -12.30 20.09 30.59
N ASP A 182 -11.19 19.74 31.25
CA ASP A 182 -10.88 20.19 32.61
C ASP A 182 -10.62 21.70 32.70
N GLU A 183 -10.00 22.30 31.69
CA GLU A 183 -9.81 23.75 31.56
C GLU A 183 -11.16 24.46 31.33
N SER A 184 -11.99 23.95 30.42
CA SER A 184 -13.34 24.49 30.17
C SER A 184 -14.23 24.38 31.41
N ARG A 185 -14.16 23.25 32.12
CA ARG A 185 -14.91 23.03 33.35
C ARG A 185 -14.56 24.04 34.44
N LYS A 186 -13.26 24.27 34.68
CA LYS A 186 -12.79 25.26 35.68
C LYS A 186 -13.23 26.69 35.31
N ALA A 187 -13.21 27.04 34.02
CA ALA A 187 -13.72 28.32 33.56
C ALA A 187 -15.23 28.49 33.82
N VAL A 188 -16.03 27.43 33.59
CA VAL A 188 -17.47 27.43 33.92
C VAL A 188 -17.72 27.48 35.43
N GLU A 189 -16.95 26.74 36.23
CA GLU A 189 -17.05 26.76 37.70
C GLU A 189 -16.69 28.15 38.28
N LEU A 190 -15.70 28.84 37.70
CA LEU A 190 -15.34 30.22 38.06
C LEU A 190 -16.44 31.23 37.67
N VAL A 191 -16.90 31.21 36.42
CA VAL A 191 -17.98 32.12 35.96
C VAL A 191 -19.29 31.87 36.73
N HIS A 192 -19.56 30.63 37.15
CA HIS A 192 -20.70 30.34 38.01
C HIS A 192 -20.53 30.92 39.43
N ALA A 193 -19.32 30.91 39.99
CA ALA A 193 -19.03 31.55 41.27
C ALA A 193 -19.19 33.08 41.19
N ASP A 194 -18.61 33.73 40.19
CA ASP A 194 -18.75 35.18 39.97
C ASP A 194 -20.23 35.61 39.86
N LEU A 195 -21.05 34.83 39.13
CA LEU A 195 -22.49 35.06 38.99
C LEU A 195 -23.31 34.75 40.25
N HIS A 196 -22.73 34.06 41.25
CA HIS A 196 -23.38 33.75 42.53
C HIS A 196 -22.90 34.67 43.67
N GLU A 197 -21.74 35.31 43.54
CA GLU A 197 -21.31 36.41 44.42
C GLU A 197 -21.86 37.78 43.99
N ALA A 198 -22.27 37.97 42.73
CA ALA A 198 -23.03 39.14 42.29
C ALA A 198 -24.38 39.23 43.05
N PRO A 199 -24.57 40.22 43.95
CA PRO A 199 -25.67 40.19 44.91
C PRO A 199 -27.00 40.63 44.29
N GLU A 200 -28.08 39.89 44.54
CA GLU A 200 -29.44 40.30 44.12
C GLU A 200 -29.84 41.68 44.68
N ASP A 201 -29.28 42.08 45.83
CA ASP A 201 -29.60 43.36 46.50
C ASP A 201 -29.30 44.59 45.65
N ALA A 202 -28.34 44.52 44.71
CA ALA A 202 -28.05 45.61 43.78
C ALA A 202 -29.28 46.00 42.91
N SER A 203 -30.26 45.10 42.75
CA SER A 203 -31.54 45.39 42.09
C SER A 203 -32.65 45.90 43.03
N ARG A 204 -32.51 45.64 44.34
CA ARG A 204 -33.48 46.01 45.38
C ARG A 204 -33.26 47.41 45.93
N GLU A 205 -32.01 47.85 46.06
CA GLU A 205 -31.69 49.17 46.62
C GLU A 205 -32.06 50.31 45.66
N ASP A 206 -31.55 50.28 44.41
CA ASP A 206 -31.78 51.31 43.38
C ASP A 206 -33.28 51.53 43.06
N THR A 207 -34.08 50.46 43.07
CA THR A 207 -35.54 50.56 42.91
C THR A 207 -36.24 51.12 44.15
N SER A 208 -35.68 50.93 45.35
CA SER A 208 -36.23 51.47 46.60
C SER A 208 -35.92 52.96 46.79
N ASP A 209 -34.72 53.42 46.43
CA ASP A 209 -34.32 54.82 46.61
C ASP A 209 -34.98 55.74 45.58
N ARG A 210 -35.10 55.30 44.33
CA ARG A 210 -35.90 56.01 43.32
C ARG A 210 -37.40 56.11 43.70
N ALA A 211 -37.92 55.16 44.48
CA ALA A 211 -39.26 55.21 45.06
C ALA A 211 -39.36 56.11 46.30
N ARG A 212 -38.26 56.36 47.02
CA ARG A 212 -38.17 57.33 48.13
C ARG A 212 -38.08 58.77 47.61
N GLU A 213 -37.21 59.03 46.63
CA GLU A 213 -37.07 60.35 46.00
C GLU A 213 -38.39 60.86 45.40
N THR A 214 -39.08 60.00 44.63
CA THR A 214 -40.37 60.34 44.01
C THR A 214 -41.48 60.56 45.03
N ARG A 215 -41.39 59.93 46.21
CA ARG A 215 -42.29 60.17 47.33
C ARG A 215 -42.00 61.50 48.04
N GLN A 216 -40.73 61.81 48.34
CA GLN A 216 -40.35 63.11 48.92
C GLN A 216 -40.75 64.27 48.00
N MET A 217 -40.51 64.17 46.69
CA MET A 217 -40.97 65.18 45.72
C MET A 217 -42.50 65.37 45.69
N GLN A 218 -43.29 64.35 46.04
CA GLN A 218 -44.74 64.49 46.20
C GLN A 218 -45.11 65.15 47.53
N GLU A 219 -44.50 64.72 48.64
CA GLU A 219 -44.75 65.26 49.97
C GLU A 219 -44.33 66.75 50.06
N ASP A 220 -43.20 67.14 49.46
CA ASP A 220 -42.78 68.54 49.32
C ASP A 220 -43.73 69.36 48.41
N PHE A 221 -44.21 68.79 47.30
CA PHE A 221 -45.16 69.47 46.40
C PHE A 221 -46.51 69.74 47.07
N PHE A 222 -47.04 68.77 47.82
CA PHE A 222 -48.28 68.97 48.59
C PHE A 222 -48.08 69.95 49.75
N SER A 223 -46.94 69.89 50.45
CA SER A 223 -46.57 70.88 51.49
C SER A 223 -46.52 72.31 50.94
N ALA A 224 -45.90 72.51 49.78
CA ALA A 224 -45.86 73.81 49.09
C ALA A 224 -47.23 74.29 48.59
N LEU A 225 -48.16 73.37 48.27
CA LEU A 225 -49.52 73.70 47.86
C LEU A 225 -50.40 74.12 49.06
N ASP A 226 -50.26 73.44 50.20
CA ASP A 226 -51.00 73.73 51.44
C ASP A 226 -50.54 75.07 52.04
N ALA A 227 -49.23 75.32 52.05
CA ALA A 227 -48.64 76.62 52.43
C ALA A 227 -49.02 77.78 51.49
N ALA A 228 -49.57 77.50 50.31
CA ALA A 228 -50.11 78.48 49.37
C ALA A 228 -51.65 78.62 49.46
N LEU A 229 -52.30 77.89 50.38
CA LEU A 229 -53.74 77.92 50.66
C LEU A 229 -54.09 78.49 52.05
N GLU A 230 -53.15 78.49 53.01
CA GLU A 230 -53.31 79.14 54.33
C GLU A 230 -52.83 80.62 54.38
N GLY A 231 -52.54 81.26 53.23
CA GLY A 231 -52.02 82.64 53.12
C GLY A 231 -52.91 83.62 52.35
#